data_AF-A0A6B3FEK5-F1
#
_entry.id   AF-A0A6B3FEK5-F1
#
_cell.length_a   1.000
_cell.length_b   1.000
_cell.length_c   1.000
_cell.angle_alpha   90.00
_cell.angle_beta   90.00
_cell.angle_gamma   90.00
#
_symmetry.space_group_name_H-M   'P 1'
#
loop_
_entity.id
_entity.type
_entity.pdbx_description
1 polymer ?
#
loop_
_entity_poly.entity_id
_entity_poly.type
_entity_poly.pdbx_seq_one_letter_code
_entity_poly.pdbx_strand_id
1 'polypeptide(L)'
;GLYTDLERLGQIFQVEEKAEKVVADLKKREAAVAEQAPKGRPVPVFLYDSGTDQPFTAGNQVPPNDIIKTAGGKNIFDGLEERWTQVNWEAVTQAEPEVIMIFDYGDQPAEKKIEFLKKSPHTKELPAVKKNNFFILDYNEGISSPRNIDGLEKFGKYLRELTS
;
A
#
# COMPACT_ATOMS: atom_id res chain seq x y z
N GLY A 1 -3.57 5.76 15.71
CA GLY A 1 -2.59 4.93 14.99
C GLY A 1 -2.68 3.56 15.60
N LEU A 2 -2.67 2.48 14.81
CA LEU A 2 -3.16 1.16 15.21
C LEU A 2 -2.73 0.73 16.63
N TYR A 3 -1.44 0.78 16.94
CA TYR A 3 -0.93 0.37 18.27
C TYR A 3 -1.47 1.21 19.41
N THR A 4 -1.45 2.54 19.28
CA THR A 4 -2.02 3.45 20.27
C THR A 4 -3.52 3.24 20.45
N ASP A 5 -4.24 2.92 19.38
CA ASP A 5 -5.68 2.68 19.44
C ASP A 5 -5.97 1.36 20.20
N LEU A 6 -5.18 0.31 19.96
CA LEU A 6 -5.26 -0.95 20.71
C LEU A 6 -4.88 -0.78 22.18
N GLU A 7 -3.83 -0.03 22.50
CA GLU A 7 -3.41 0.27 23.88
C GLU A 7 -4.53 1.02 24.63
N ARG A 8 -5.15 2.01 23.99
CA ARG A 8 -6.29 2.76 24.57
C ARG A 8 -7.51 1.87 24.81
N LEU A 9 -7.84 0.98 23.87
CA LEU A 9 -8.92 0.01 24.08
C LEU A 9 -8.59 -0.92 25.26
N GLY A 10 -7.33 -1.33 25.41
CA GLY A 10 -6.85 -2.07 26.56
C GLY A 10 -7.15 -1.37 27.88
N GLN A 11 -6.86 -0.07 27.97
CA GLN A 11 -7.14 0.75 29.14
C GLN A 11 -8.65 0.92 29.41
N ILE A 12 -9.44 1.19 28.37
CA ILE A 12 -10.89 1.41 28.50
C ILE A 12 -11.59 0.14 29.01
N PHE A 13 -11.18 -1.02 28.52
CA PHE A 13 -11.80 -2.30 28.87
C PHE A 13 -11.08 -3.05 30.00
N GLN A 14 -10.04 -2.46 30.61
CA GLN A 14 -9.24 -3.07 31.69
C GLN A 14 -8.65 -4.43 31.30
N VAL A 15 -8.08 -4.49 30.10
CA VAL A 15 -7.44 -5.66 29.48
C VAL A 15 -6.06 -5.33 28.90
N GLU A 16 -5.29 -4.51 29.61
CA GLU A 16 -4.00 -3.96 29.20
C GLU A 16 -3.01 -5.07 28.82
N GLU A 17 -2.88 -6.13 29.63
CA GLU A 17 -1.98 -7.25 29.34
C GLU A 17 -2.31 -7.94 28.00
N LYS A 18 -3.61 -8.02 27.66
CA LYS A 18 -4.04 -8.58 26.37
C LYS A 18 -3.70 -7.63 25.23
N ALA A 19 -3.92 -6.33 25.41
CA ALA A 19 -3.58 -5.32 24.41
C ALA A 19 -2.07 -5.29 24.15
N GLU A 20 -1.24 -5.33 25.19
CA GLU A 20 0.21 -5.41 25.09
C GLU A 20 0.68 -6.65 24.30
N LYS A 21 0.09 -7.81 24.58
CA LYS A 21 0.38 -9.05 23.84
C LYS A 21 0.04 -8.94 22.36
N VAL A 22 -1.10 -8.35 22.02
CA VAL A 22 -1.50 -8.13 20.62
C VAL A 22 -0.56 -7.14 19.94
N VAL A 23 -0.24 -6.01 20.57
CA VAL A 23 0.67 -5.01 20.00
C VAL A 23 2.07 -5.59 19.81
N ALA A 24 2.57 -6.39 20.75
CA ALA A 24 3.87 -7.05 20.64
C ALA A 24 3.91 -8.03 19.46
N ASP A 25 2.86 -8.82 19.25
CA ASP A 25 2.75 -9.74 18.11
C ASP A 25 2.74 -9.00 16.77
N LEU A 26 1.92 -7.95 16.65
CA LEU A 26 1.84 -7.14 15.43
C LEU A 26 3.19 -6.48 15.10
N LYS A 27 3.87 -5.89 16.09
CA LYS A 27 5.21 -5.31 15.91
C LYS A 27 6.25 -6.36 15.48
N LYS A 28 6.17 -7.58 16.01
CA LYS A 28 7.06 -8.67 15.62
C LYS A 28 6.83 -9.08 14.16
N ARG A 29 5.58 -9.17 13.72
CA ARG A 29 5.21 -9.47 12.34
C ARG A 29 5.66 -8.37 11.37
N GLU A 30 5.45 -7.10 11.74
CA GLU A 30 5.94 -5.95 10.99
C GLU A 30 7.47 -5.99 10.82
N ALA A 31 8.21 -6.20 11.91
CA ALA A 31 9.66 -6.31 11.89
C ALA A 31 10.16 -7.47 11.00
N ALA A 32 9.49 -8.63 11.05
CA ALA A 32 9.84 -9.77 10.21
C ALA A 32 9.69 -9.47 8.71
N VAL A 33 8.69 -8.67 8.31
CA VAL A 33 8.54 -8.23 6.93
C VAL A 33 9.66 -7.25 6.55
N ALA A 34 9.95 -6.27 7.41
CA ALA A 34 11.00 -5.29 7.19
C ALA A 34 12.39 -5.92 7.05
N GLU A 35 12.72 -6.92 7.88
CA GLU A 35 14.00 -7.64 7.82
C GLU A 35 14.19 -8.41 6.50
N GLN A 36 13.09 -8.88 5.91
CA GLN A 36 13.09 -9.63 4.65
C GLN A 36 12.86 -8.75 3.42
N ALA A 37 12.63 -7.45 3.59
CA ALA A 37 12.40 -6.53 2.48
C ALA A 37 13.57 -6.57 1.47
N PRO A 38 13.31 -6.47 0.16
CA PRO A 38 14.37 -6.41 -0.84
C PRO A 38 15.39 -5.33 -0.51
N LYS A 39 16.68 -5.68 -0.59
CA LYS A 39 17.78 -4.75 -0.31
C LYS A 39 18.09 -3.92 -1.55
N GLY A 40 18.43 -2.64 -1.35
CA GLY A 40 18.85 -1.74 -2.42
C GLY A 40 17.92 -0.56 -2.60
N ARG A 41 17.71 -0.14 -3.85
CA ARG A 41 16.82 0.98 -4.18
C ARG A 41 15.36 0.56 -3.94
N PRO A 42 14.56 1.34 -3.17
CA PRO A 42 13.15 1.04 -2.99
C PRO A 42 12.41 0.95 -4.33
N VAL A 43 11.51 -0.04 -4.45
CA VAL A 43 10.69 -0.23 -5.66
C VAL A 43 9.68 0.92 -5.77
N PRO A 44 9.62 1.69 -6.88
CA PRO A 44 8.64 2.75 -7.02
C PRO A 44 7.23 2.16 -7.23
N VAL A 45 6.31 2.50 -6.32
CA VAL A 45 4.94 2.00 -6.28
C VAL A 45 3.97 3.16 -6.49
N PHE A 46 3.06 3.00 -7.45
CA PHE A 46 1.92 3.88 -7.61
C PHE A 46 0.70 3.28 -6.91
N LEU A 47 0.22 3.95 -5.86
CA LEU A 47 -1.04 3.62 -5.20
C LEU A 47 -2.21 4.21 -6.00
N TYR A 48 -2.93 3.37 -6.73
CA TYR A 48 -4.07 3.78 -7.55
C TYR A 48 -5.38 3.38 -6.88
N ASP A 49 -6.14 4.41 -6.52
CA ASP A 49 -7.49 4.24 -6.01
C ASP A 49 -8.49 4.14 -7.15
N SER A 50 -8.59 5.19 -7.96
CA SER A 50 -9.61 5.37 -9.00
C SER A 50 -9.28 6.56 -9.89
N GLY A 51 -10.22 6.99 -10.74
CA GLY A 51 -10.10 8.21 -11.54
C GLY A 51 -9.54 7.98 -12.95
N THR A 52 -10.29 8.40 -13.97
CA THR A 52 -9.92 8.23 -15.38
C THR A 52 -9.26 9.47 -15.96
N ASP A 53 -9.82 10.65 -15.70
CA ASP A 53 -9.31 11.92 -16.22
C ASP A 53 -8.09 12.38 -15.42
N GLN A 54 -8.19 12.22 -14.10
CA GLN A 54 -7.10 12.37 -13.15
C GLN A 54 -7.11 11.18 -12.19
N PRO A 55 -5.95 10.56 -11.93
CA PRO A 55 -5.85 9.51 -10.94
C PRO A 55 -6.11 10.07 -9.53
N PHE A 56 -6.95 9.36 -8.80
CA PHE A 56 -7.09 9.49 -7.36
C PHE A 56 -6.09 8.52 -6.70
N THR A 57 -5.32 9.03 -5.76
CA THR A 57 -4.19 8.37 -5.11
C THR A 57 -4.08 8.82 -3.65
N ALA A 58 -3.05 8.36 -2.95
CA ALA A 58 -2.81 8.67 -1.55
C ALA A 58 -1.38 9.18 -1.31
N GLY A 59 -1.26 10.14 -0.40
CA GLY A 59 0.02 10.66 0.06
C GLY A 59 0.60 9.86 1.23
N ASN A 60 1.34 10.50 2.12
CA ASN A 60 2.02 9.81 3.23
C ASN A 60 1.16 9.60 4.49
N GLN A 61 -0.06 10.11 4.53
CA GLN A 61 -0.91 10.07 5.73
C GLN A 61 -1.89 8.87 5.76
N VAL A 62 -1.59 7.78 5.05
CA VAL A 62 -2.46 6.60 4.96
C VAL A 62 -1.71 5.29 5.25
N PRO A 63 -2.38 4.26 5.81
CA PRO A 63 -1.75 2.96 6.08
C PRO A 63 -1.10 2.28 4.85
N PRO A 64 -1.64 2.37 3.61
CA PRO A 64 -0.97 1.84 2.43
C PRO A 64 0.42 2.40 2.20
N ASN A 65 0.70 3.66 2.59
CA ASN A 65 2.03 4.23 2.48
C ASN A 65 3.03 3.53 3.42
N ASP A 66 2.61 3.24 4.66
CA ASP A 66 3.43 2.49 5.62
C ASP A 66 3.64 1.04 5.15
N ILE A 67 2.60 0.40 4.62
CA ILE A 67 2.68 -0.93 3.99
C ILE A 67 3.74 -0.94 2.89
N ILE A 68 3.68 0.04 1.97
CA ILE A 68 4.62 0.15 0.85
C ILE A 68 6.05 0.33 1.36
N LYS A 69 6.25 1.27 2.29
CA LYS A 69 7.57 1.62 2.82
C LYS A 69 8.20 0.47 3.58
N THR A 70 7.46 -0.16 4.50
CA THR A 70 7.97 -1.25 5.34
C THR A 70 8.30 -2.50 4.52
N ALA A 71 7.60 -2.73 3.41
CA ALA A 71 7.88 -3.83 2.49
C ALA A 71 9.11 -3.60 1.58
N GLY A 72 9.74 -2.43 1.61
CA GLY A 72 10.87 -2.07 0.73
C GLY A 72 10.47 -1.37 -0.58
N GLY A 73 9.22 -0.92 -0.69
CA GLY A 73 8.76 -0.04 -1.75
C GLY A 73 8.88 1.44 -1.38
N LYS A 74 8.58 2.30 -2.34
CA LYS A 74 8.41 3.74 -2.17
C LYS A 74 7.16 4.19 -2.90
N ASN A 75 6.20 4.78 -2.17
CA ASN A 75 5.07 5.44 -2.82
C ASN A 75 5.59 6.64 -3.62
N ILE A 76 5.31 6.69 -4.92
CA ILE A 76 5.77 7.79 -5.79
C ILE A 76 5.23 9.16 -5.37
N PHE A 77 4.20 9.20 -4.52
CA PHE A 77 3.61 10.41 -3.94
C PHE A 77 3.79 10.53 -2.42
N ASP A 78 4.81 9.87 -1.83
CA ASP A 78 5.12 9.97 -0.38
C ASP A 78 5.51 11.39 0.09
N GLY A 79 5.82 12.30 -0.84
CA GLY A 79 6.06 13.71 -0.55
C GLY A 79 4.80 14.55 -0.35
N LEU A 80 3.60 14.02 -0.63
CA LEU A 80 2.34 14.73 -0.43
C LEU A 80 1.87 14.54 1.02
N GLU A 81 1.68 15.63 1.75
CA GLU A 81 1.10 15.65 3.12
C GLU A 81 -0.44 15.54 3.08
N GLU A 82 -0.95 14.62 2.27
CA GLU A 82 -2.38 14.40 2.04
C GLU A 82 -2.74 12.95 2.34
N ARG A 83 -4.00 12.73 2.72
CA ARG A 83 -4.52 11.35 2.84
C ARG A 83 -4.86 10.78 1.48
N TRP A 84 -5.83 11.38 0.81
CA TRP A 84 -6.27 11.00 -0.52
C TRP A 84 -6.42 12.24 -1.37
N THR A 85 -5.92 12.21 -2.59
CA THR A 85 -5.86 13.39 -3.46
C THR A 85 -5.83 13.01 -4.93
N GLN A 86 -6.11 13.98 -5.80
CA GLN A 86 -5.96 13.84 -7.24
C GLN A 86 -4.60 14.36 -7.68
N VAL A 87 -3.98 13.65 -8.61
CA VAL A 87 -2.73 14.07 -9.28
C VAL A 87 -2.93 14.06 -10.78
N ASN A 88 -1.92 14.48 -11.55
CA ASN A 88 -1.97 14.38 -13.00
C ASN A 88 -1.31 13.07 -13.48
N TRP A 89 -1.75 12.56 -14.63
CA TRP A 89 -1.14 11.38 -15.24
C TRP A 89 0.33 11.58 -15.62
N GLU A 90 0.73 12.82 -15.94
CA GLU A 90 2.12 13.15 -16.29
C GLU A 90 3.10 12.91 -15.13
N ALA A 91 2.73 13.23 -13.89
CA ALA A 91 3.55 12.93 -12.73
C ALA A 91 3.70 11.42 -12.51
N VAL A 92 2.63 10.65 -12.77
CA VAL A 92 2.69 9.18 -12.72
C VAL A 92 3.64 8.63 -13.78
N THR A 93 3.59 9.16 -15.01
CA THR A 93 4.47 8.68 -16.09
C THR A 93 5.92 9.06 -15.87
N GLN A 94 6.21 10.28 -15.41
CA GLN A 94 7.57 10.73 -15.10
C GLN A 94 8.19 9.94 -13.93
N ALA A 95 7.38 9.47 -12.98
CA ALA A 95 7.84 8.68 -11.85
C ALA A 95 8.15 7.20 -12.20
N GLU A 96 7.75 6.74 -13.39
CA GLU A 96 7.98 5.39 -13.92
C GLU A 96 7.78 4.25 -12.89
N PRO A 97 6.58 4.13 -12.28
CA PRO A 97 6.33 3.09 -11.28
C PRO A 97 6.58 1.69 -11.84
N GLU A 98 7.24 0.87 -11.03
CA GLU A 98 7.53 -0.54 -11.33
C GLU A 98 6.43 -1.48 -10.82
N VAL A 99 5.62 -1.00 -9.88
CA VAL A 99 4.43 -1.68 -9.34
C VAL A 99 3.26 -0.70 -9.27
N ILE A 100 2.06 -1.16 -9.60
CA ILE A 100 0.82 -0.43 -9.30
C ILE A 100 0.07 -1.20 -8.21
N MET A 101 -0.11 -0.56 -7.06
CA MET A 101 -0.96 -1.04 -5.98
C MET A 101 -2.40 -0.54 -6.24
N ILE A 102 -3.31 -1.46 -6.54
CA ILE A 102 -4.73 -1.18 -6.75
C ILE A 102 -5.43 -1.26 -5.41
N PHE A 103 -6.06 -0.18 -4.98
CA PHE A 103 -6.89 -0.18 -3.78
C PHE A 103 -8.31 -0.66 -4.13
N ASP A 104 -8.75 -1.76 -3.54
CA ASP A 104 -10.02 -2.42 -3.89
C ASP A 104 -11.06 -2.31 -2.77
N TYR A 105 -12.19 -1.67 -3.08
CA TYR A 105 -13.32 -1.47 -2.19
C TYR A 105 -14.36 -2.59 -2.26
N GLY A 106 -14.22 -3.54 -3.19
CA GLY A 106 -15.15 -4.65 -3.42
C GLY A 106 -16.38 -4.29 -4.26
N ASP A 107 -16.80 -3.02 -4.31
CA ASP A 107 -17.86 -2.52 -5.20
C ASP A 107 -17.31 -1.99 -6.55
N GLN A 108 -16.03 -1.62 -6.58
CA GLN A 108 -15.28 -1.27 -7.79
C GLN A 108 -14.19 -2.30 -8.08
N PRO A 109 -14.49 -3.35 -8.86
CA PRO A 109 -13.58 -4.48 -9.04
C PRO A 109 -12.22 -4.05 -9.59
N ALA A 110 -11.16 -4.53 -8.93
CA ALA A 110 -9.78 -4.27 -9.30
C ALA A 110 -9.49 -4.59 -10.78
N GLU A 111 -10.17 -5.59 -11.36
CA GLU A 111 -10.00 -5.99 -12.76
C GLU A 111 -10.33 -4.85 -13.73
N LYS A 112 -11.40 -4.08 -13.46
CA LYS A 112 -11.77 -2.94 -14.30
C LYS A 112 -10.74 -1.82 -14.23
N LYS A 113 -10.20 -1.57 -13.04
CA LYS A 113 -9.12 -0.60 -12.80
C LYS A 113 -7.86 -1.00 -13.58
N ILE A 114 -7.47 -2.27 -13.49
CA ILE A 114 -6.34 -2.83 -14.24
C ILE A 114 -6.57 -2.75 -15.75
N GLU A 115 -7.77 -3.10 -16.23
CA GLU A 115 -8.11 -3.03 -17.65
C GLU A 115 -8.02 -1.60 -18.19
N PHE A 116 -8.54 -0.63 -17.44
CA PHE A 116 -8.40 0.78 -17.77
C PHE A 116 -6.92 1.19 -17.87
N LEU A 117 -6.09 0.84 -16.88
CA LEU A 117 -4.67 1.16 -16.86
C LEU A 117 -3.90 0.50 -18.01
N LYS A 118 -4.32 -0.68 -18.46
CA LYS A 118 -3.74 -1.38 -19.63
C LYS A 118 -4.10 -0.73 -20.96
N LYS A 119 -5.27 -0.08 -21.06
CA LYS A 119 -5.78 0.54 -22.30
C LYS A 119 -5.46 2.03 -22.40
N SER A 120 -5.31 2.70 -21.26
CA SER A 120 -5.11 4.14 -21.21
C SER A 120 -3.81 4.55 -21.92
N PRO A 121 -3.83 5.59 -22.78
CA PRO A 121 -2.63 6.08 -23.45
C PRO A 121 -1.61 6.65 -22.46
N HIS A 122 -2.04 7.05 -21.27
CA HIS A 122 -1.18 7.57 -20.23
C HIS A 122 -0.37 6.46 -19.54
N THR A 123 -0.95 5.28 -19.33
CA THR A 123 -0.37 4.26 -18.44
C THR A 123 0.09 3.00 -19.14
N LYS A 124 -0.40 2.70 -20.35
CA LYS A 124 -0.05 1.47 -21.09
C LYS A 124 1.45 1.27 -21.30
N GLU A 125 2.21 2.37 -21.34
CA GLU A 125 3.66 2.33 -21.56
C GLU A 125 4.48 2.19 -20.26
N LEU A 126 3.85 2.30 -19.09
CA LEU A 126 4.52 2.24 -17.80
C LEU A 126 5.20 0.89 -17.57
N PRO A 127 6.35 0.85 -16.86
CA PRO A 127 7.03 -0.39 -16.53
C PRO A 127 6.12 -1.40 -15.83
N ALA A 128 5.33 -0.94 -14.84
CA ALA A 128 4.39 -1.79 -14.12
C ALA A 128 3.33 -2.42 -15.05
N VAL A 129 2.78 -1.65 -15.99
CA VAL A 129 1.71 -2.12 -16.88
C VAL A 129 2.25 -3.12 -17.90
N LYS A 130 3.41 -2.84 -18.51
CA LYS A 130 4.07 -3.73 -19.47
C LYS A 130 4.44 -5.08 -18.84
N LYS A 131 4.90 -5.07 -17.59
CA LYS A 131 5.29 -6.27 -16.84
C LYS A 131 4.11 -6.95 -16.13
N ASN A 132 2.91 -6.36 -16.19
CA ASN A 132 1.73 -6.82 -15.47
C ASN A 132 1.93 -6.89 -13.93
N ASN A 133 2.67 -5.92 -13.39
CA ASN A 133 2.98 -5.79 -11.97
C ASN A 133 1.87 -5.01 -11.24
N PHE A 134 0.77 -5.71 -10.97
CA PHE A 134 -0.33 -5.19 -10.18
C PHE A 134 -0.42 -5.94 -8.86
N PHE A 135 -0.54 -5.21 -7.77
CA PHE A 135 -0.85 -5.76 -6.45
C PHE A 135 -2.21 -5.22 -6.00
N ILE A 136 -3.12 -6.11 -5.61
CA ILE A 136 -4.45 -5.71 -5.13
C ILE A 136 -4.38 -5.66 -3.60
N LEU A 137 -4.66 -4.49 -3.04
CA LEU A 137 -4.81 -4.28 -1.60
C LEU A 137 -6.30 -4.18 -1.28
N ASP A 138 -6.80 -5.09 -0.46
CA ASP A 138 -8.19 -5.07 0.01
C ASP A 138 -8.43 -3.85 0.91
N TYR A 139 -9.61 -3.25 0.82
CA TYR A 139 -9.99 -2.09 1.62
C TYR A 139 -9.77 -2.31 3.12
N ASN A 140 -10.11 -3.49 3.65
CA ASN A 140 -9.96 -3.79 5.07
C ASN A 140 -8.49 -3.88 5.50
N GLU A 141 -7.58 -4.07 4.55
CA GLU A 141 -6.13 -4.13 4.75
C GLU A 141 -5.46 -2.75 4.55
N GLY A 142 -6.13 -1.78 3.92
CA GLY A 142 -5.62 -0.41 3.75
C GLY A 142 -6.25 0.64 4.65
N ILE A 143 -7.21 0.29 5.51
CA ILE A 143 -7.69 1.16 6.59
C ILE A 143 -7.05 0.79 7.92
N SER A 144 -6.93 1.74 8.85
CA SER A 144 -6.33 1.50 10.17
C SER A 144 -7.02 0.36 10.92
N SER A 145 -6.38 -0.81 10.93
CA SER A 145 -6.93 -2.10 11.36
C SER A 145 -5.78 -3.06 11.64
N PRO A 146 -5.91 -4.03 12.56
CA PRO A 146 -4.94 -5.12 12.70
C PRO A 146 -4.60 -5.82 11.36
N ARG A 147 -5.53 -5.79 10.40
CA ARG A 147 -5.36 -6.33 9.04
C ARG A 147 -4.37 -5.55 8.17
N ASN A 148 -3.90 -4.36 8.58
CA ASN A 148 -2.80 -3.69 7.87
C ASN A 148 -1.54 -4.57 7.87
N ILE A 149 -1.32 -5.37 8.92
CA ILE A 149 -0.19 -6.29 8.98
C ILE A 149 -0.37 -7.44 7.97
N ASP A 150 -1.60 -7.91 7.75
CA ASP A 150 -1.88 -8.93 6.73
C ASP A 150 -1.58 -8.39 5.31
N GLY A 151 -2.00 -7.14 5.04
CA GLY A 151 -1.67 -6.43 3.80
C GLY A 151 -0.16 -6.23 3.62
N LEU A 152 0.55 -5.85 4.69
CA LEU A 152 2.00 -5.74 4.71
C LEU A 152 2.70 -7.07 4.41
N GLU A 153 2.29 -8.17 5.02
CA GLU A 153 2.87 -9.49 4.78
C GLU A 153 2.66 -9.95 3.33
N LYS A 154 1.47 -9.75 2.78
CA LYS A 154 1.15 -10.05 1.38
C LYS A 154 2.00 -9.21 0.43
N PHE A 155 2.08 -7.90 0.66
CA PHE A 155 2.83 -6.99 -0.20
C PHE A 155 4.35 -7.23 -0.10
N GLY A 156 4.86 -7.47 1.11
CA GLY A 156 6.25 -7.84 1.35
C GLY A 156 6.62 -9.13 0.64
N LYS A 157 5.77 -10.15 0.68
CA LYS A 157 5.97 -11.39 -0.10
C LYS A 157 6.01 -11.11 -1.61
N TYR A 158 5.05 -10.34 -2.11
CA TYR A 158 4.98 -9.94 -3.51
C TYR A 158 6.27 -9.26 -3.98
N LEU A 159 6.79 -8.28 -3.22
CA LEU A 159 8.02 -7.58 -3.60
C LEU A 159 9.28 -8.47 -3.57
N ARG A 160 9.36 -9.43 -2.65
CA ARG A 160 10.45 -10.41 -2.64
C ARG A 160 10.44 -11.28 -3.90
N GLU A 161 9.27 -11.77 -4.29
CA GLU A 161 9.11 -12.59 -5.50
C GLU A 161 9.37 -11.78 -6.78
N LEU A 162 9.07 -10.48 -6.77
CA LEU A 162 9.32 -9.58 -7.90
C LEU A 162 10.81 -9.29 -8.13
N THR A 163 11.62 -9.33 -7.07
CA THR A 163 13.03 -8.90 -7.07
C THR A 163 14.04 -10.06 -6.98
N SER A 164 13.54 -11.29 -6.86
CA SER A 164 14.33 -12.53 -6.86
C SER A 164 14.70 -12.95 -8.27
#